data_AF-A0A3R8WNX2-F1
#
_entry.id   AF-A0A3R8WNX2-F1
#
_cell.length_a   1.000
_cell.length_b   1.000
_cell.length_c   1.000
_cell.angle_alpha   90.00
_cell.angle_beta   90.00
_cell.angle_gamma   90.00
#
_symmetry.space_group_name_H-M   'P 1'
#
loop_
_entity.id
_entity.type
_entity.pdbx_description
1 polymer ?
#
loop_
_entity_poly.entity_id
_entity_poly.type
_entity_poly.pdbx_seq_one_letter_code
_entity_poly.pdbx_strand_id
1 'polypeptide(L)'
;MSDLTVFDALMRDNRIVLPSVWQAAFTETEEQLTEACPWGVDVLDIARAAWDCLPEAVRGEALDALFYGWWEAEQDRRARAEQAEDDETHPAPCWYPYHKPCTCFDWPEQAGGAL
;
A
#
# COMPACT_ATOMS: atom_id res chain seq x y z
N MET A 1 -0.90 13.00 37.46
CA MET A 1 -0.37 11.71 36.93
C MET A 1 -1.46 10.70 36.56
N SER A 2 -2.76 10.96 36.77
CA SER A 2 -3.84 10.01 36.42
C SER A 2 -4.41 10.20 35.01
N ASP A 3 -4.25 11.38 34.41
CA ASP A 3 -4.92 11.71 33.14
C ASP A 3 -4.31 11.04 31.90
N LEU A 4 -2.99 10.83 31.88
CA LEU A 4 -2.30 10.16 30.77
C LEU A 4 -2.75 8.70 30.63
N THR A 5 -2.94 7.98 31.73
CA THR A 5 -3.39 6.58 31.70
C THR A 5 -4.84 6.42 31.27
N VAL A 6 -5.69 7.40 31.56
CA VAL A 6 -7.11 7.41 31.13
C VAL A 6 -7.19 7.71 29.63
N PHE A 7 -6.38 8.65 29.13
CA PHE A 7 -6.28 8.95 27.72
C PHE A 7 -5.78 7.74 26.91
N ASP A 8 -4.71 7.06 27.37
CA ASP A 8 -4.19 5.87 26.70
C ASP A 8 -5.19 4.72 26.66
N ALA A 9 -5.96 4.53 27.74
CA ALA A 9 -7.04 3.56 27.80
C ALA A 9 -8.15 3.89 26.80
N LEU A 10 -8.56 5.16 26.72
CA LEU A 10 -9.56 5.62 25.75
C LEU A 10 -9.09 5.44 24.30
N MET A 11 -7.83 5.78 24.00
CA MET A 11 -7.25 5.61 22.66
C MET A 11 -7.26 4.13 22.24
N ARG A 12 -6.89 3.23 23.16
CA ARG A 12 -6.90 1.79 22.94
C ARG A 12 -8.31 1.24 22.76
N ASP A 13 -9.24 1.62 23.63
CA ASP A 13 -10.62 1.11 23.62
C ASP A 13 -11.38 1.55 22.36
N ASN A 14 -11.07 2.74 21.86
CA ASN A 14 -11.65 3.27 20.62
C ASN A 14 -10.85 2.89 19.36
N ARG A 15 -9.77 2.09 19.50
CA ARG A 15 -8.89 1.68 18.40
C ARG A 15 -8.36 2.85 17.56
N ILE A 16 -8.10 3.98 18.22
CA ILE A 16 -7.56 5.16 17.54
C ILE A 16 -6.08 4.92 17.29
N VAL A 17 -5.70 4.88 16.01
CA VAL A 17 -4.30 4.82 15.58
C VAL A 17 -3.86 6.24 15.26
N LEU A 18 -2.82 6.72 15.95
CA LEU A 18 -2.24 8.01 15.65
C LEU A 18 -1.42 7.93 14.35
N PRO A 19 -1.49 8.95 13.49
CA PRO A 19 -0.63 9.02 12.32
C PRO A 19 0.84 9.08 12.76
N SER A 20 1.73 8.53 11.94
CA SER A 20 3.17 8.67 12.16
C SER A 20 3.60 10.14 12.08
N VAL A 21 4.76 10.46 12.63
CA VAL A 21 5.34 11.81 12.53
C VAL A 21 5.43 12.29 11.09
N TRP A 22 5.84 11.40 10.18
CA TRP A 22 5.88 11.71 8.75
C TRP A 22 4.49 11.96 8.17
N GLN A 23 3.52 11.09 8.49
CA GLN A 23 2.16 11.22 7.96
C GLN A 23 1.49 12.52 8.43
N ALA A 24 1.67 12.88 9.71
CA ALA A 24 1.17 14.14 10.24
C ALA A 24 1.78 15.36 9.52
N ALA A 25 3.11 15.39 9.37
CA ALA A 25 3.81 16.48 8.69
C ALA A 25 3.44 16.58 7.21
N PHE A 26 3.26 15.44 6.53
CA PHE A 26 2.86 15.39 5.14
C PHE A 26 1.43 15.94 4.96
N THR A 27 0.46 15.45 5.74
CA THR A 27 -0.94 15.92 5.67
C THR A 27 -1.04 17.42 5.95
N GLU A 28 -0.36 17.91 6.99
CA GLU A 28 -0.36 19.34 7.31
C GLU A 28 0.19 20.18 6.14
N THR A 29 1.28 19.73 5.53
CA THR A 29 1.91 20.43 4.40
C THR A 29 1.04 20.37 3.14
N GLU A 30 0.39 19.24 2.88
CA GLU A 30 -0.54 19.06 1.78
C GLU A 30 -1.72 20.03 1.89
N GLU A 31 -2.33 20.15 3.08
CA GLU A 31 -3.41 21.09 3.34
C GLU A 31 -2.96 22.54 3.05
N GLN A 32 -1.82 22.95 3.60
CA GLN A 32 -1.27 24.30 3.39
C GLN A 32 -0.99 24.59 1.90
N LEU A 33 -0.38 23.65 1.18
CA LEU A 33 -0.02 23.85 -0.22
C LEU A 33 -1.25 23.78 -1.14
N THR A 34 -2.24 22.96 -0.81
CA THR A 34 -3.50 22.89 -1.57
C THR A 34 -4.31 24.17 -1.41
N GLU A 35 -4.33 24.77 -0.22
CA GLU A 35 -4.92 26.08 0.00
C GLU A 35 -4.19 27.19 -0.77
N ALA A 36 -2.85 27.14 -0.80
CA ALA A 36 -2.03 28.14 -1.48
C ALA A 36 -2.03 28.01 -3.01
N CYS A 37 -2.15 26.79 -3.54
CA CYS A 37 -2.01 26.48 -4.96
C CYS A 37 -3.20 25.64 -5.48
N PRO A 38 -4.35 26.26 -5.81
CA PRO A 38 -5.53 25.53 -6.29
C PRO A 38 -5.36 24.85 -7.66
N TRP A 39 -4.29 25.19 -8.38
CA TRP A 39 -3.96 24.61 -9.70
C TRP A 39 -3.26 23.25 -9.60
N GLY A 40 -2.98 22.76 -8.39
CA GLY A 40 -2.35 21.49 -8.12
C GLY A 40 -0.90 21.63 -7.65
N VAL A 41 -0.50 20.70 -6.79
CA VAL A 41 0.82 20.62 -6.16
C VAL A 41 1.37 19.23 -6.45
N ASP A 42 2.66 19.14 -6.80
CA ASP A 42 3.31 17.85 -6.96
C ASP A 42 3.57 17.20 -5.60
N VAL A 43 3.40 15.87 -5.55
CA VAL A 43 3.60 15.07 -4.34
C VAL A 43 5.03 15.22 -3.81
N LEU A 44 6.02 15.34 -4.70
CA LEU A 44 7.42 15.54 -4.28
C LEU A 44 7.66 16.93 -3.67
N ASP A 45 6.91 17.95 -4.11
CA ASP A 45 7.02 19.29 -3.53
C ASP A 45 6.42 19.31 -2.12
N ILE A 46 5.29 18.63 -1.92
CA ILE A 46 4.70 18.41 -0.59
C ILE A 46 5.68 17.66 0.31
N ALA A 47 6.26 16.56 -0.18
CA ALA A 47 7.20 15.74 0.59
C ALA A 47 8.44 16.54 1.01
N ARG A 48 9.02 17.34 0.11
CA ARG A 48 10.18 18.18 0.41
C ARG A 48 9.86 19.25 1.45
N ALA A 49 8.73 19.95 1.28
CA ALA A 49 8.30 20.96 2.23
C ALA A 49 8.03 20.35 3.61
N ALA A 50 7.37 19.19 3.68
CA ALA A 50 7.13 18.48 4.93
C ALA A 50 8.44 18.07 5.62
N TRP A 51 9.41 17.59 4.84
CA TRP A 51 10.74 17.20 5.35
C TRP A 51 11.53 18.40 5.89
N ASP A 52 11.48 19.53 5.19
CA ASP A 52 12.17 20.75 5.61
C ASP A 52 11.59 21.34 6.90
N CYS A 53 10.27 21.20 7.10
CA CYS A 53 9.56 21.62 8.30
C CYS A 53 9.79 20.70 9.52
N LEU A 54 10.27 19.47 9.32
CA LEU A 54 10.46 18.51 10.41
C LEU A 54 11.68 18.88 11.28
N PRO A 55 11.51 18.97 12.62
CA PRO A 55 12.62 19.12 13.55
C PRO A 55 13.60 17.94 13.46
N GLU A 56 14.89 18.22 13.58
CA GLU A 56 15.93 17.20 13.39
C GLU A 56 15.85 16.04 14.40
N ALA A 57 15.34 16.30 15.61
CA ALA A 57 15.13 15.28 16.64
C ALA A 57 14.15 14.17 16.22
N VAL A 58 13.18 14.47 15.35
CA VAL A 58 12.13 13.54 14.93
C VAL A 58 12.33 13.02 13.50
N ARG A 59 13.35 13.51 12.78
CA ARG A 59 13.67 13.05 11.42
C ARG A 59 14.03 11.58 11.37
N GLY A 60 14.66 11.03 12.41
CA GLY A 60 14.95 9.60 12.50
C GLY A 60 13.68 8.75 12.48
N GLU A 61 12.71 9.10 13.31
CA GLU A 61 11.41 8.43 13.36
C GLU A 61 10.63 8.60 12.05
N ALA A 62 10.69 9.79 11.44
CA ALA A 62 10.07 10.04 10.14
C ALA A 62 10.70 9.19 9.02
N LEU A 63 12.02 8.97 9.04
CA LEU A 63 12.71 8.08 8.09
C LEU A 63 12.30 6.63 8.28
N ASP A 64 12.19 6.17 9.51
CA ASP A 64 11.73 4.81 9.78
C ASP A 64 10.32 4.61 9.23
N ALA A 65 9.41 5.56 9.47
CA ALA A 65 8.05 5.52 8.93
C ALA A 65 8.03 5.51 7.39
N LEU A 66 8.87 6.32 6.74
CA LEU A 66 9.04 6.31 5.28
C LEU A 66 9.55 4.97 4.77
N PHE A 67 10.53 4.38 5.44
CA PHE A 67 11.13 3.12 5.06
C PHE A 67 10.12 1.97 5.17
N TYR A 68 9.40 1.88 6.29
CA TYR A 68 8.36 0.86 6.46
C TYR A 68 7.23 1.01 5.45
N GLY A 69 6.75 2.24 5.22
CA GLY A 69 5.71 2.49 4.21
C GLY A 69 6.16 2.09 2.80
N TRP A 70 7.40 2.41 2.43
CA TRP A 70 7.96 1.96 1.14
C TRP A 70 8.06 0.43 1.06
N TRP A 71 8.56 -0.21 2.12
CA TRP A 71 8.68 -1.66 2.17
C TRP A 71 7.33 -2.36 1.99
N GLU A 72 6.30 -1.91 2.71
CA GLU A 72 4.94 -2.45 2.59
C GLU A 72 4.38 -2.27 1.17
N ALA A 73 4.56 -1.10 0.56
CA ALA A 73 4.13 -0.84 -0.81
C ALA A 73 4.85 -1.74 -1.82
N GLU A 74 6.14 -2.02 -1.60
CA GLU A 74 6.91 -2.93 -2.45
C GLU A 74 6.45 -4.39 -2.28
N GLN A 75 6.13 -4.83 -1.06
CA GLN A 75 5.54 -6.16 -0.85
C GLN A 75 4.16 -6.28 -1.50
N ASP A 76 3.29 -5.27 -1.38
CA ASP A 76 1.99 -5.25 -2.04
C ASP A 76 2.12 -5.30 -3.57
N ARG A 77 3.06 -4.53 -4.15
CA ARG A 77 3.37 -4.59 -5.57
C ARG A 77 3.76 -6.01 -6.00
N ARG A 78 4.63 -6.69 -5.24
CA ARG A 78 5.06 -8.06 -5.53
C ARG A 78 3.90 -9.05 -5.44
N ALA A 79 3.10 -8.96 -4.38
CA ALA A 79 1.93 -9.82 -4.21
C ALA A 79 0.92 -9.66 -5.36
N ARG A 80 0.70 -8.42 -5.85
CA ARG A 80 -0.15 -8.16 -7.02
C ARG A 80 0.44 -8.69 -8.32
N ALA A 81 1.76 -8.64 -8.47
CA ALA A 81 2.43 -9.20 -9.64
C ALA A 81 2.33 -10.74 -9.66
N GLU A 82 2.56 -11.39 -8.52
CA GLU A 82 2.38 -12.85 -8.37
C GLU A 82 0.93 -13.28 -8.65
N GLN A 83 -0.06 -12.54 -8.16
CA GLN A 83 -1.47 -12.79 -8.46
C GLN A 83 -1.81 -12.62 -9.95
N ALA A 84 -1.21 -11.64 -10.63
CA ALA A 84 -1.41 -11.43 -12.06
C ALA A 84 -0.78 -12.56 -12.90
N GLU A 85 0.37 -13.09 -12.48
CA GLU A 85 1.01 -14.25 -13.12
C GLU A 85 0.20 -15.54 -12.92
N ASP A 86 -0.39 -15.74 -11.74
CA ASP A 86 -1.28 -16.88 -11.46
C ASP A 86 -2.57 -16.84 -12.30
N ASP A 87 -3.15 -15.65 -12.52
CA ASP A 87 -4.32 -15.46 -13.39
C ASP A 87 -3.99 -15.69 -14.88
N GLU A 88 -2.79 -15.32 -15.33
CA GLU A 88 -2.33 -15.54 -16.72
C GLU A 88 -1.93 -17.01 -16.98
N THR A 89 -1.56 -17.75 -15.93
CA THR A 89 -1.28 -19.20 -15.98
C THR A 89 -2.56 -20.07 -15.92
N HIS A 90 -3.74 -19.46 -15.98
CA HIS A 90 -5.03 -20.14 -16.18
C HIS A 90 -5.57 -19.98 -17.62
N PRO A 91 -5.09 -20.77 -18.59
CA PRO A 91 -5.67 -20.82 -19.92
C PRO A 91 -6.88 -21.76 -19.93
N ALA A 92 -8.00 -21.33 -19.35
CA ALA A 92 -9.35 -21.64 -19.82
C ALA A 92 -10.41 -20.98 -18.92
N PRO A 93 -11.45 -20.35 -19.50
CA PRO A 93 -12.58 -19.88 -18.71
C PRO A 93 -13.38 -21.07 -18.17
N CYS A 94 -13.79 -20.98 -16.91
CA CYS A 94 -14.39 -22.05 -16.10
C CYS A 94 -15.85 -22.45 -16.47
N TRP A 95 -16.23 -22.45 -17.75
CA TRP A 95 -17.51 -23.03 -18.20
C TRP A 95 -17.47 -24.56 -18.33
N TYR A 96 -16.43 -25.22 -17.80
CA TYR A 96 -16.35 -26.69 -17.70
C TYR A 96 -17.01 -27.18 -16.38
N PRO A 97 -17.79 -28.27 -16.38
CA PRO A 97 -18.66 -28.60 -15.25
C PRO A 97 -17.85 -29.04 -14.01
N TYR A 98 -18.26 -28.52 -12.84
CA TYR A 98 -17.68 -28.60 -11.49
C TYR A 98 -17.40 -30.00 -10.88
N HIS A 99 -17.31 -31.08 -11.66
CA HIS A 99 -17.18 -32.45 -11.14
C HIS A 99 -15.85 -33.15 -11.41
N LYS A 100 -14.82 -32.46 -11.90
CA LYS A 100 -13.47 -33.02 -11.97
C LYS A 100 -12.41 -32.03 -11.47
N PRO A 101 -11.49 -32.44 -10.59
CA PRO A 101 -10.32 -31.63 -10.27
C PRO A 101 -9.49 -31.46 -11.54
N CYS A 102 -9.11 -30.22 -11.83
CA CYS A 102 -8.22 -29.87 -12.94
C CYS A 102 -6.91 -30.65 -12.76
N THR A 103 -6.62 -31.60 -13.64
CA THR A 103 -5.31 -32.23 -13.72
C THR A 103 -4.56 -31.44 -14.79
N CYS A 104 -3.63 -30.61 -14.35
CA CYS A 104 -2.90 -29.64 -15.17
C CYS A 104 -1.92 -30.29 -16.17
N PHE A 105 -2.20 -31.50 -16.67
CA PHE A 105 -1.22 -32.33 -17.38
C PHE A 105 -1.56 -32.65 -18.84
N ASP A 106 -2.77 -32.32 -19.33
CA ASP A 106 -3.13 -32.52 -20.74
C ASP A 106 -3.31 -31.18 -21.45
N TRP A 107 -2.18 -30.56 -21.83
CA TRP A 107 -2.17 -29.50 -22.84
C TRP A 107 -2.29 -30.14 -24.23
N PRO A 108 -3.18 -29.69 -25.13
CA PRO A 108 -3.30 -30.26 -26.46
C PRO A 108 -2.18 -29.71 -27.35
N GLU A 109 -0.94 -30.15 -27.13
CA GLU A 109 0.00 -30.23 -28.25
C GLU A 109 -0.47 -31.34 -29.18
N GLN A 110 -0.73 -31.00 -30.45
CA GLN A 110 -1.06 -31.87 -31.59
C GLN A 110 -2.54 -32.02 -31.98
N ALA A 111 -3.22 -30.90 -32.24
CA ALA A 111 -4.15 -30.85 -33.38
C ALA A 111 -3.37 -30.45 -34.66
N GLY A 112 -2.28 -31.19 -34.94
CA GLY A 112 -1.62 -31.17 -36.23
C GLY A 112 -2.49 -31.93 -37.22
N GLY A 113 -2.72 -31.30 -38.38
CA GLY A 113 -3.61 -31.80 -39.42
C GLY A 113 -3.37 -33.25 -39.83
N ALA A 114 -4.48 -33.92 -40.14
CA ALA A 114 -4.49 -35.04 -41.06
C ALA A 114 -5.73 -34.89 -41.95
N LEU A 115 -5.46 -35.00 -43.25
CA LEU A 115 -6.36 -34.92 -44.41
C LEU A 115 -7.59 -35.83 -44.31
#